data_AF-A0A5Q0LHN9-F1
#
_entry.id   AF-A0A5Q0LHN9-F1
#
_cell.length_a   1.000
_cell.length_b   1.000
_cell.length_c   1.000
_cell.angle_alpha   90.00
_cell.angle_beta   90.00
_cell.angle_gamma   90.00
#
_symmetry.space_group_name_H-M   'P 1'
#
loop_
_entity.id
_entity.type
_entity.pdbx_description
1 polymer ?
#
loop_
_entity_poly.entity_id
_entity_poly.type
_entity_poly.pdbx_seq_one_letter_code
_entity_poly.pdbx_strand_id
1 'polypeptide(L)'
;MSGRDLFCQPRRFGRGAALTLVFASVLVAGAATGSFGDPDRKSPLPSTGSTPATHHKDVAAAAAEAMADGKSPMEAAERAVSRSGDRWGAVYSQGDYEEFEEALDGQYTGVGLWARRERDGRIEVTRVRSASPAAAAGIREGDRLRSVDGEDVDGRPVTEVVSLLRGDADDAAAGTKVRLGLERGTRAWSETLRRARLSTDSVTVHKLPGGVTVIKVAAFTKGAGDAVRTAVGRVPRHAGIVLDLRGNSGGLVTEAVTTASAFLDGGLVATYDVNGDQRALHAAPGGDTTRPLVALVDGGTMSAAELLTGALQDRGRAVVVGTRTFGKGSVQMPSALPGGSVAELTVGHYRTPSGRGVDGRGITPDLEADTGALERAETVLSGLGDPS
;
A
#
# COMPACT_ATOMS: atom_id res chain seq x y z
N MET A 1 31.42 -23.03 -12.77
CA MET A 1 30.31 -22.86 -11.81
C MET A 1 29.74 -21.48 -12.04
N SER A 2 28.61 -21.39 -12.74
CA SER A 2 27.96 -20.15 -13.15
C SER A 2 26.60 -20.14 -12.47
N GLY A 3 26.36 -19.12 -11.65
CA GLY A 3 25.11 -18.94 -10.91
C GLY A 3 23.97 -18.64 -11.87
N ARG A 4 22.84 -19.30 -11.66
CA ARG A 4 21.61 -19.09 -12.42
C ARG A 4 21.00 -17.74 -12.04
N ASP A 5 20.91 -16.83 -12.99
CA ASP A 5 20.04 -15.66 -12.94
C ASP A 5 18.58 -16.14 -12.85
N LEU A 6 18.05 -16.18 -11.64
CA LEU A 6 16.62 -16.27 -11.42
C LEU A 6 16.10 -14.85 -11.48
N PHE A 7 15.57 -14.37 -12.62
CA PHE A 7 14.39 -13.50 -12.72
C PHE A 7 14.10 -13.22 -14.21
N CYS A 8 13.14 -13.98 -14.73
CA CYS A 8 12.53 -13.76 -16.04
C CYS A 8 11.59 -12.53 -15.95
N GLN A 9 11.71 -11.60 -16.89
CA GLN A 9 10.76 -10.49 -17.09
C GLN A 9 9.31 -10.98 -17.20
N PRO A 10 8.32 -10.25 -16.65
CA PRO A 10 6.93 -10.48 -17.05
C PRO A 10 6.75 -9.97 -18.48
N ARG A 11 6.70 -10.90 -19.44
CA ARG A 11 6.13 -10.64 -20.76
C ARG A 11 4.64 -10.36 -20.57
N ARG A 12 4.19 -9.22 -21.10
CA ARG A 12 2.79 -8.80 -21.17
C ARG A 12 1.94 -9.95 -21.76
N PHE A 13 0.99 -10.46 -20.97
CA PHE A 13 -0.18 -11.14 -21.48
C PHE A 13 -1.37 -10.17 -21.45
N GLY A 14 -2.14 -10.18 -22.54
CA GLY A 14 -3.24 -9.26 -22.77
C GLY A 14 -4.46 -9.50 -21.86
N ARG A 15 -5.26 -8.43 -21.73
CA ARG A 15 -6.65 -8.36 -21.28
C ARG A 15 -7.04 -9.34 -20.17
N GLY A 16 -6.84 -8.86 -18.94
CA GLY A 16 -7.24 -9.47 -17.69
C GLY A 16 -6.45 -8.79 -16.58
N ALA A 17 -6.79 -7.54 -16.26
CA ALA A 17 -6.08 -6.73 -15.29
C ALA A 17 -6.28 -7.30 -13.88
N ALA A 18 -5.44 -8.25 -13.48
CA ALA A 18 -5.25 -8.57 -12.08
C ALA A 18 -4.45 -7.41 -11.46
N LEU A 19 -5.16 -6.43 -10.89
CA LEU A 19 -4.59 -5.31 -10.17
C LEU A 19 -3.87 -5.85 -8.93
N THR A 20 -2.58 -6.15 -9.05
CA THR A 20 -1.73 -6.33 -7.87
C THR A 20 -1.51 -4.93 -7.31
N LEU A 21 -2.33 -4.54 -6.33
CA LEU A 21 -2.23 -3.25 -5.64
C LEU A 21 -0.89 -3.17 -4.89
N VAL A 22 0.16 -2.77 -5.61
CA VAL A 22 1.37 -2.23 -5.00
C VAL A 22 1.01 -0.80 -4.62
N PHE A 23 0.81 -0.53 -3.33
CA PHE A 23 0.59 0.84 -2.88
C PHE A 23 1.83 1.67 -3.25
N ALA A 24 1.64 2.65 -4.15
CA ALA A 24 2.62 3.68 -4.35
C ALA A 24 2.75 4.52 -3.07
N SER A 25 3.96 5.01 -2.77
CA SER A 25 4.10 6.04 -1.74
C SER A 25 3.56 7.34 -2.30
N VAL A 26 2.34 7.65 -1.89
CA VAL A 26 1.69 8.90 -2.25
C VAL A 26 2.09 9.96 -1.24
N LEU A 27 2.77 11.01 -1.73
CA LEU A 27 2.80 12.28 -1.03
C LEU A 27 1.49 13.02 -1.33
N VAL A 28 0.59 13.02 -0.36
CA VAL A 28 -0.52 13.98 -0.37
C VAL A 28 0.04 15.31 0.14
N ALA A 29 0.58 16.13 -0.76
CA ALA A 29 0.75 17.54 -0.46
C ALA A 29 -0.66 18.12 -0.33
N GLY A 30 -1.02 18.63 0.85
CA GLY A 30 -2.40 19.03 1.16
C GLY A 30 -3.04 19.87 0.07
N ALA A 31 -3.96 19.27 -0.69
CA ALA A 31 -4.81 19.91 -1.67
C ALA A 31 -5.99 20.62 -0.98
N ALA A 32 -5.71 21.43 0.04
CA ALA A 32 -6.70 22.27 0.71
C ALA A 32 -6.63 23.74 0.28
N THR A 33 -5.75 24.11 -0.65
CA THR A 33 -5.73 25.47 -1.22
C THR A 33 -5.45 25.37 -2.71
N GLY A 34 -6.49 25.51 -3.55
CA GLY A 34 -6.37 25.51 -5.01
C GLY A 34 -5.42 26.60 -5.52
N SER A 35 -4.16 26.23 -5.73
CA SER A 35 -3.15 27.11 -6.34
C SER A 35 -2.23 26.27 -7.20
N PHE A 36 -2.67 25.99 -8.43
CA PHE A 36 -1.73 25.75 -9.52
C PHE A 36 -1.07 27.09 -9.84
N GLY A 37 0.03 27.39 -9.15
CA GLY A 37 0.89 28.52 -9.45
C GLY A 37 1.79 28.17 -10.63
N ASP A 38 1.63 28.89 -11.73
CA ASP A 38 2.50 28.89 -12.90
C ASP A 38 3.95 29.27 -12.52
N PRO A 39 4.98 28.47 -12.86
CA PRO A 39 6.35 28.84 -12.58
C PRO A 39 6.98 29.51 -13.80
N ASP A 40 6.72 30.81 -13.95
CA ASP A 40 7.46 31.68 -14.85
C ASP A 40 8.61 32.34 -14.05
N ARG A 41 9.81 31.72 -14.01
CA ARG A 41 11.13 32.41 -13.96
C ARG A 41 12.38 31.50 -13.88
N LYS A 42 13.21 31.66 -14.92
CA LYS A 42 14.68 31.64 -15.10
C LYS A 42 15.56 30.51 -14.50
N SER A 43 16.29 29.89 -15.44
CA SER A 43 17.23 28.76 -15.35
C SER A 43 18.48 28.95 -14.46
N PRO A 44 19.07 27.80 -14.08
CA PRO A 44 20.51 27.56 -14.28
C PRO A 44 20.81 26.35 -15.20
N LEU A 45 22.09 26.27 -15.58
CA LEU A 45 22.78 25.49 -16.62
C LEU A 45 22.50 23.96 -16.71
N PRO A 46 22.74 23.33 -17.87
CA PRO A 46 22.29 21.98 -18.16
C PRO A 46 23.16 20.91 -17.49
N SER A 47 22.57 20.11 -16.60
CA SER A 47 23.10 18.78 -16.29
C SER A 47 22.56 17.78 -17.31
N THR A 48 23.46 17.03 -17.94
CA THR A 48 23.14 15.92 -18.83
C THR A 48 22.54 14.77 -18.01
N GLY A 49 21.23 14.83 -17.83
CA GLY A 49 20.36 13.85 -17.20
C GLY A 49 19.01 14.51 -17.03
N SER A 50 17.99 14.04 -17.75
CA SER A 50 16.63 14.55 -17.62
C SER A 50 16.18 14.39 -16.17
N THR A 51 15.75 15.49 -15.54
CA THR A 51 15.30 15.49 -14.15
C THR A 51 13.85 14.96 -14.07
N PRO A 52 13.41 14.42 -12.92
CA PRO A 52 12.01 14.03 -12.71
C PRO A 52 11.00 15.12 -13.14
N ALA A 53 11.30 16.39 -12.87
CA ALA A 53 10.49 17.54 -13.29
C ALA A 53 10.30 17.64 -14.82
N THR A 54 11.33 17.32 -15.61
CA THR A 54 11.24 17.34 -17.07
C THR A 54 10.31 16.23 -17.59
N HIS A 55 10.37 15.04 -16.98
CA HIS A 55 9.49 13.94 -17.34
C HIS A 55 7.99 14.23 -17.09
N HIS A 56 7.65 14.93 -16.01
CA HIS A 56 6.26 15.32 -15.74
C HIS A 56 5.70 16.24 -16.83
N LYS A 57 6.47 17.26 -17.22
CA LYS A 57 6.07 18.19 -18.27
C LYS A 57 5.92 17.48 -19.61
N ASP A 58 6.83 16.55 -19.92
CA ASP A 58 6.79 15.77 -21.16
C ASP A 58 5.55 14.87 -21.24
N VAL A 59 5.15 14.24 -20.11
CA VAL A 59 3.95 13.38 -20.04
C VAL A 59 2.68 14.20 -20.23
N ALA A 60 2.55 15.33 -19.53
CA ALA A 60 1.39 16.21 -19.66
C ALA A 60 1.28 16.84 -21.06
N ALA A 61 2.41 17.28 -21.63
CA ALA A 61 2.45 17.82 -22.99
C ALA A 61 2.06 16.77 -24.03
N ALA A 62 2.59 15.54 -23.93
CA ALA A 62 2.24 14.46 -24.83
C ALA A 62 0.74 14.11 -24.77
N ALA A 63 0.14 14.12 -23.57
CA ALA A 63 -1.29 13.91 -23.40
C ALA A 63 -2.13 15.04 -24.04
N ALA A 64 -1.72 16.30 -23.84
CA ALA A 64 -2.40 17.47 -24.40
C ALA A 64 -2.33 17.53 -25.93
N GLU A 65 -1.16 17.26 -26.52
CA GLU A 65 -0.98 17.20 -27.97
C GLU A 65 -1.84 16.09 -28.60
N ALA A 66 -1.85 14.90 -27.98
CA ALA A 66 -2.70 13.80 -28.44
C ALA A 66 -4.18 14.18 -28.37
N MET A 67 -4.64 14.84 -27.31
CA MET A 67 -6.01 15.32 -27.22
C MET A 67 -6.35 16.31 -28.34
N ALA A 68 -5.46 17.28 -28.61
CA ALA A 68 -5.65 18.28 -29.67
C ALA A 68 -5.74 17.63 -31.06
N ASP A 69 -5.01 16.53 -31.26
CA ASP A 69 -5.04 15.69 -32.46
C ASP A 69 -6.23 14.72 -32.54
N GLY A 70 -7.14 14.72 -31.56
CA GLY A 70 -8.25 13.77 -31.48
C GLY A 70 -7.85 12.33 -31.17
N LYS A 71 -6.65 12.12 -30.62
CA LYS A 71 -6.10 10.83 -30.17
C LYS A 71 -6.29 10.65 -28.67
N SER A 72 -6.10 9.43 -28.17
CA SER A 72 -6.19 9.12 -26.74
C SER A 72 -5.07 9.82 -25.93
N PRO A 73 -5.42 10.71 -24.99
CA PRO A 73 -4.43 11.37 -24.11
C PRO A 73 -3.75 10.37 -23.17
N MET A 74 -4.51 9.40 -22.66
CA MET A 74 -4.03 8.37 -21.74
C MET A 74 -2.96 7.48 -22.41
N GLU A 75 -3.23 6.99 -23.63
CA GLU A 75 -2.25 6.18 -24.35
C GLU A 75 -0.97 6.96 -24.67
N ALA A 76 -1.10 8.27 -24.95
CA ALA A 76 0.05 9.14 -25.18
C ALA A 76 0.88 9.33 -23.92
N ALA A 77 0.21 9.54 -22.77
CA ALA A 77 0.85 9.62 -21.47
C ALA A 77 1.56 8.30 -21.11
N GLU A 78 0.90 7.15 -21.26
CA GLU A 78 1.50 5.83 -21.01
C GLU A 78 2.78 5.63 -21.85
N ARG A 79 2.74 6.01 -23.13
CA ARG A 79 3.91 5.95 -24.01
C ARG A 79 5.02 6.89 -23.54
N ALA A 80 4.68 8.09 -23.05
CA ALA A 80 5.66 9.03 -22.52
C ALA A 80 6.31 8.52 -21.22
N VAL A 81 5.52 7.99 -20.29
CA VAL A 81 6.00 7.35 -19.06
C VAL A 81 6.90 6.15 -19.38
N SER A 82 6.47 5.28 -20.30
CA SER A 82 7.29 4.14 -20.69
C SER A 82 8.65 4.52 -21.30
N ARG A 83 8.77 5.73 -21.89
CA ARG A 83 10.02 6.24 -22.46
C ARG A 83 10.86 7.04 -21.45
N SER A 84 10.29 7.50 -20.34
CA SER A 84 11.01 8.31 -19.35
C SER A 84 12.08 7.52 -18.59
N GLY A 85 11.94 6.19 -18.54
CA GLY A 85 12.78 5.34 -17.70
C GLY A 85 12.40 5.37 -16.22
N ASP A 86 11.31 6.07 -15.86
CA ASP A 86 10.76 6.01 -14.51
C ASP A 86 10.20 4.61 -14.25
N ARG A 87 10.92 3.83 -13.46
CA ARG A 87 10.56 2.45 -13.09
C ARG A 87 9.20 2.36 -12.39
N TRP A 88 8.81 3.41 -11.68
CA TRP A 88 7.62 3.41 -10.84
C TRP A 88 6.46 4.18 -11.48
N GLY A 89 6.74 4.96 -12.52
CA GLY A 89 5.75 5.78 -13.21
C GLY A 89 4.57 4.96 -13.73
N ALA A 90 3.36 5.45 -13.48
CA ALA A 90 2.12 4.82 -13.90
C ALA A 90 1.14 5.87 -14.44
N VAL A 91 0.22 5.43 -15.29
CA VAL A 91 -0.92 6.22 -15.73
C VAL A 91 -2.18 5.42 -15.41
N TYR A 92 -3.14 6.10 -14.81
CA TYR A 92 -4.43 5.54 -14.41
C TYR A 92 -5.53 6.20 -15.24
N SER A 93 -6.57 5.44 -15.56
CA SER A 93 -7.84 6.06 -15.94
C SER A 93 -8.43 6.81 -14.74
N GLN A 94 -9.45 7.64 -14.97
CA GLN A 94 -10.11 8.34 -13.87
C GLN A 94 -10.68 7.35 -12.85
N GLY A 95 -11.38 6.31 -13.31
CA GLY A 95 -11.98 5.30 -12.42
C GLY A 95 -10.94 4.46 -11.67
N ASP A 96 -9.84 4.07 -12.33
CA ASP A 96 -8.77 3.31 -11.67
C ASP A 96 -8.09 4.16 -10.57
N TYR A 97 -7.92 5.47 -10.83
CA TYR A 97 -7.35 6.37 -9.84
C TYR A 97 -8.30 6.62 -8.67
N GLU A 98 -9.61 6.73 -8.92
CA GLU A 98 -10.64 6.81 -7.88
C GLU A 98 -10.64 5.54 -6.99
N GLU A 99 -10.53 4.33 -7.56
CA GLU A 99 -10.40 3.09 -6.77
C GLU A 99 -9.10 3.08 -5.95
N PHE A 100 -8.00 3.57 -6.52
CA PHE A 100 -6.73 3.70 -5.83
C PHE A 100 -6.82 4.67 -4.63
N GLU A 101 -7.48 5.82 -4.80
CA GLU A 101 -7.73 6.76 -3.70
C GLU A 101 -8.65 6.16 -2.63
N GLU A 102 -9.71 5.44 -3.01
CA GLU A 102 -10.56 4.71 -2.06
C GLU A 102 -9.74 3.71 -1.24
N ALA A 103 -8.81 2.98 -1.88
CA ALA A 103 -7.93 2.03 -1.21
C ALA A 103 -6.99 2.72 -0.20
N LEU A 104 -6.47 3.92 -0.52
CA LEU A 104 -5.69 4.74 0.42
C LEU A 104 -6.52 5.27 1.57
N ASP A 105 -7.81 5.55 1.34
CA ASP A 105 -8.78 5.87 2.39
C ASP A 105 -9.18 4.62 3.23
N GLY A 106 -8.56 3.47 2.95
CA GLY A 106 -8.84 2.21 3.62
C GLY A 106 -10.24 1.70 3.30
N GLN A 107 -10.79 2.09 2.16
CA GLN A 107 -12.09 1.68 1.67
C GLN A 107 -11.91 0.82 0.40
N TYR A 108 -12.92 0.03 0.11
CA TYR A 108 -13.09 -0.59 -1.19
C TYR A 108 -14.59 -0.75 -1.45
N THR A 109 -14.99 -0.88 -2.71
CA THR A 109 -16.37 -1.22 -3.03
C THR A 109 -16.52 -2.73 -3.25
N GLY A 110 -17.56 -3.33 -2.66
CA GLY A 110 -17.85 -4.75 -2.82
C GLY A 110 -18.93 -5.26 -1.87
N VAL A 111 -18.98 -6.58 -1.68
CA VAL A 111 -20.00 -7.25 -0.85
C VAL A 111 -19.50 -7.70 0.53
N GLY A 112 -18.19 -7.67 0.77
CA GLY A 112 -17.61 -7.90 2.10
C GLY A 112 -17.35 -9.36 2.44
N LEU A 113 -16.90 -10.12 1.45
CA LEU A 113 -16.46 -11.50 1.62
C LEU A 113 -15.07 -11.69 1.03
N TRP A 114 -14.35 -12.68 1.54
CA TRP A 114 -13.10 -13.19 0.98
C TRP A 114 -13.36 -14.58 0.46
N ALA A 115 -12.72 -14.90 -0.67
CA ALA A 115 -12.83 -16.19 -1.30
C ALA A 115 -11.45 -16.80 -1.53
N ARG A 116 -11.40 -18.13 -1.59
CA ARG A 116 -10.23 -18.90 -1.99
C ARG A 116 -10.65 -19.96 -2.99
N ARG A 117 -9.75 -20.27 -3.91
CA ARG A 117 -9.87 -21.45 -4.77
C ARG A 117 -9.30 -22.67 -4.04
N GLU A 118 -10.14 -23.67 -3.84
CA GLU A 118 -9.74 -24.97 -3.32
C GLU A 118 -8.98 -25.80 -4.37
N ARG A 119 -8.32 -26.87 -3.92
CA ARG A 119 -7.53 -27.75 -4.81
C ARG A 119 -8.37 -28.40 -5.91
N ASP A 120 -9.65 -28.65 -5.63
CA ASP A 120 -10.61 -29.21 -6.59
C ASP A 120 -11.21 -28.16 -7.53
N GLY A 121 -10.78 -26.90 -7.42
CA GLY A 121 -11.19 -25.79 -8.26
C GLY A 121 -12.43 -25.05 -7.77
N ARG A 122 -13.08 -25.50 -6.69
CA ARG A 122 -14.23 -24.81 -6.12
C ARG A 122 -13.84 -23.50 -5.47
N ILE A 123 -14.74 -22.53 -5.49
CA ILE A 123 -14.55 -21.26 -4.78
C ILE A 123 -15.26 -21.32 -3.43
N GLU A 124 -14.49 -21.21 -2.36
CA GLU A 124 -14.98 -21.21 -0.98
C GLU A 124 -14.85 -19.83 -0.36
N VAL A 125 -15.88 -19.40 0.36
CA VAL A 125 -15.86 -18.18 1.19
C VAL A 125 -15.03 -18.45 2.44
N THR A 126 -13.89 -17.77 2.56
CA THR A 126 -12.96 -17.95 3.68
C THR A 126 -13.19 -16.99 4.82
N ARG A 127 -13.85 -15.86 4.57
CA ARG A 127 -14.19 -14.87 5.60
C ARG A 127 -15.37 -14.04 5.12
N VAL A 128 -16.19 -13.59 6.07
CA VAL A 128 -17.24 -12.60 5.82
C VAL A 128 -17.06 -11.47 6.81
N ARG A 129 -17.09 -10.23 6.32
CA ARG A 129 -16.92 -9.07 7.19
C ARG A 129 -18.22 -8.78 7.94
N SER A 130 -18.11 -8.45 9.22
CA SER A 130 -19.23 -7.88 9.96
C SER A 130 -19.72 -6.57 9.32
N ALA A 131 -21.01 -6.28 9.51
CA ALA A 131 -21.67 -5.10 8.94
C ALA A 131 -21.46 -4.93 7.42
N SER A 132 -21.43 -6.03 6.67
CA SER A 132 -21.34 -6.05 5.21
C SER A 132 -22.64 -6.56 4.57
N PRO A 133 -22.85 -6.28 3.26
CA PRO A 133 -23.95 -6.88 2.50
C PRO A 133 -23.98 -8.41 2.59
N ALA A 134 -22.81 -9.07 2.49
CA ALA A 134 -22.70 -10.52 2.61
C ALA A 134 -23.12 -11.04 3.99
N ALA A 135 -22.69 -10.37 5.08
CA ALA A 135 -23.09 -10.74 6.43
C ALA A 135 -24.59 -10.53 6.67
N ALA A 136 -25.16 -9.42 6.19
CA ALA A 136 -26.59 -9.14 6.29
C ALA A 136 -27.45 -10.20 5.58
N ALA A 137 -26.92 -10.77 4.50
CA ALA A 137 -27.56 -11.85 3.75
C ALA A 137 -27.32 -13.26 4.34
N GLY A 138 -26.61 -13.37 5.47
CA GLY A 138 -26.39 -14.65 6.15
C GLY A 138 -25.37 -15.57 5.49
N ILE A 139 -24.53 -15.03 4.58
CA ILE A 139 -23.37 -15.72 4.02
C ILE A 139 -22.35 -15.94 5.15
N ARG A 140 -21.71 -17.10 5.16
CA ARG A 140 -20.77 -17.51 6.20
C ARG A 140 -19.50 -18.08 5.59
N GLU A 141 -18.44 -18.10 6.39
CA GLU A 141 -17.25 -18.88 6.11
C GLU A 141 -17.62 -20.35 5.88
N GLY A 142 -16.98 -20.96 4.88
CA GLY A 142 -17.27 -22.32 4.40
C GLY A 142 -18.40 -22.42 3.36
N ASP A 143 -19.10 -21.32 3.06
CA ASP A 143 -20.05 -21.31 1.94
C ASP A 143 -19.31 -21.44 0.61
N ARG A 144 -19.85 -22.24 -0.31
CA ARG A 144 -19.33 -22.32 -1.67
C ARG A 144 -19.98 -21.26 -2.54
N LEU A 145 -19.16 -20.46 -3.23
CA LEU A 145 -19.59 -19.56 -4.28
C LEU A 145 -19.55 -20.30 -5.62
N ARG A 146 -20.72 -20.53 -6.21
CA ARG A 146 -20.89 -21.26 -7.48
C ARG A 146 -21.04 -20.34 -8.68
N SER A 147 -21.63 -19.17 -8.49
CA SER A 147 -21.77 -18.22 -9.60
C SER A 147 -21.79 -16.77 -9.13
N VAL A 148 -21.38 -15.85 -10.02
CA VAL A 148 -21.54 -14.41 -9.87
C VAL A 148 -22.24 -13.88 -11.12
N ASP A 149 -23.37 -13.20 -10.95
CA ASP A 149 -24.25 -12.72 -12.02
C ASP A 149 -24.66 -13.77 -13.07
N GLY A 150 -24.76 -15.02 -12.63
CA GLY A 150 -25.12 -16.16 -13.47
C GLY A 150 -23.93 -16.82 -14.17
N GLU A 151 -22.73 -16.26 -14.05
CA GLU A 151 -21.50 -16.88 -14.53
C GLU A 151 -20.97 -17.88 -13.51
N ASP A 152 -20.70 -19.12 -13.94
CA ASP A 152 -20.02 -20.12 -13.12
C ASP A 152 -18.58 -19.66 -12.82
N VAL A 153 -18.18 -19.77 -11.56
CA VAL A 153 -16.87 -19.34 -11.06
C VAL A 153 -15.93 -20.49 -10.71
N ASP A 154 -16.41 -21.75 -10.76
CA ASP A 154 -15.54 -22.90 -10.51
C ASP A 154 -14.42 -22.98 -11.55
N GLY A 155 -13.22 -23.31 -11.08
CA GLY A 155 -12.02 -23.38 -11.91
C GLY A 155 -11.42 -22.03 -12.30
N ARG A 156 -12.13 -20.91 -12.12
CA ARG A 156 -11.61 -19.58 -12.41
C ARG A 156 -10.50 -19.17 -11.43
N PRO A 157 -9.54 -18.33 -11.85
CA PRO A 157 -8.63 -17.66 -10.93
C PRO A 157 -9.40 -16.85 -9.89
N VAL A 158 -9.03 -16.96 -8.61
CA VAL A 158 -9.72 -16.24 -7.52
C VAL A 158 -9.73 -14.72 -7.73
N THR A 159 -8.70 -14.18 -8.40
CA THR A 159 -8.61 -12.75 -8.74
C THR A 159 -9.74 -12.31 -9.66
N GLU A 160 -10.10 -13.14 -10.64
CA GLU A 160 -11.21 -12.86 -11.56
C GLU A 160 -12.55 -12.89 -10.81
N VAL A 161 -12.73 -13.86 -9.92
CA VAL A 161 -13.94 -13.95 -9.08
C VAL A 161 -14.07 -12.72 -8.18
N VAL A 162 -12.97 -12.25 -7.60
CA VAL A 162 -12.96 -11.03 -6.79
C VAL A 162 -13.32 -9.80 -7.65
N SER A 163 -12.81 -9.69 -8.87
CA SER A 163 -13.20 -8.62 -9.80
C SER A 163 -14.69 -8.62 -10.09
N LEU A 164 -15.30 -9.78 -10.39
CA LEU A 164 -16.75 -9.90 -10.60
C LEU A 164 -17.55 -9.44 -9.36
N LEU A 165 -17.08 -9.81 -8.15
CA LEU A 165 -17.73 -9.39 -6.90
C LEU A 165 -17.64 -7.88 -6.64
N ARG A 166 -16.55 -7.24 -7.08
CA ARG A 166 -16.36 -5.79 -6.99
C ARG A 166 -17.10 -5.01 -8.08
N GLY A 167 -17.33 -5.65 -9.22
CA GLY A 167 -17.83 -4.99 -10.43
C GLY A 167 -16.69 -4.40 -11.27
N ASP A 168 -17.01 -3.98 -12.47
CA ASP A 168 -16.11 -3.30 -13.40
C ASP A 168 -16.54 -1.84 -13.65
N ALA A 169 -16.02 -1.19 -14.69
CA ALA A 169 -16.29 0.22 -14.98
C ALA A 169 -17.80 0.56 -15.03
N ASP A 170 -18.67 -0.39 -15.40
CA ASP A 170 -20.11 -0.14 -15.56
C ASP A 170 -20.92 -0.43 -14.28
N ASP A 171 -20.41 -1.26 -13.36
CA ASP A 171 -21.17 -1.71 -12.19
C ASP A 171 -20.37 -1.78 -10.86
N ALA A 172 -19.15 -1.25 -10.81
CA ALA A 172 -18.32 -1.19 -9.60
C ALA A 172 -18.83 -0.18 -8.55
N ALA A 173 -19.70 0.76 -8.94
CA ALA A 173 -20.18 1.79 -8.02
C ALA A 173 -20.98 1.21 -6.84
N ALA A 174 -20.82 1.80 -5.66
CA ALA A 174 -21.61 1.41 -4.50
C ALA A 174 -23.12 1.58 -4.77
N GLY A 175 -23.92 0.59 -4.37
CA GLY A 175 -25.36 0.53 -4.58
C GLY A 175 -25.81 -0.33 -5.78
N THR A 176 -24.90 -0.65 -6.70
CA THR A 176 -25.13 -1.62 -7.78
C THR A 176 -25.39 -3.01 -7.21
N LYS A 177 -26.02 -3.87 -8.01
CA LYS A 177 -26.44 -5.21 -7.58
C LYS A 177 -25.52 -6.26 -8.16
N VAL A 178 -25.25 -7.30 -7.38
CA VAL A 178 -24.56 -8.51 -7.80
C VAL A 178 -25.33 -9.72 -7.27
N ARG A 179 -25.58 -10.70 -8.13
CA ARG A 179 -26.32 -11.92 -7.80
C ARG A 179 -25.35 -13.09 -7.61
N LEU A 180 -25.30 -13.62 -6.40
CA LEU A 180 -24.45 -14.75 -6.04
C LEU A 180 -25.23 -16.06 -6.08
N GLY A 181 -24.64 -17.10 -6.64
CA GLY A 181 -25.08 -18.48 -6.49
C GLY A 181 -24.28 -19.14 -5.38
N LEU A 182 -24.94 -19.61 -4.33
CA LEU A 182 -24.30 -20.11 -3.11
C LEU A 182 -24.73 -21.55 -2.80
N GLU A 183 -23.86 -22.27 -2.09
CA GLU A 183 -24.13 -23.62 -1.61
C GLU A 183 -23.55 -23.83 -0.20
N ARG A 184 -24.35 -24.44 0.68
CA ARG A 184 -23.97 -24.83 2.05
C ARG A 184 -24.54 -26.22 2.32
N GLY A 185 -23.66 -27.23 2.36
CA GLY A 185 -24.08 -28.62 2.44
C GLY A 185 -24.92 -29.00 1.23
N THR A 186 -26.15 -29.48 1.45
CA THR A 186 -27.09 -29.83 0.37
C THR A 186 -27.95 -28.66 -0.09
N ARG A 187 -27.90 -27.51 0.59
CA ARG A 187 -28.71 -26.34 0.26
C ARG A 187 -28.02 -25.47 -0.78
N ALA A 188 -28.71 -25.29 -1.89
CA ALA A 188 -28.37 -24.41 -2.99
C ALA A 188 -29.30 -23.19 -2.99
N TRP A 189 -28.78 -21.97 -3.11
CA TRP A 189 -29.63 -20.78 -3.28
C TRP A 189 -28.94 -19.69 -4.11
N SER A 190 -29.72 -18.68 -4.49
CA SER A 190 -29.20 -17.44 -5.06
C SER A 190 -29.55 -16.27 -4.15
N GLU A 191 -28.64 -15.31 -4.06
CA GLU A 191 -28.80 -14.12 -3.22
C GLU A 191 -28.37 -12.89 -3.99
N THR A 192 -29.17 -11.83 -3.99
CA THR A 192 -28.81 -10.57 -4.67
C THR A 192 -28.35 -9.56 -3.64
N LEU A 193 -27.08 -9.22 -3.68
CA LEU A 193 -26.47 -8.24 -2.79
C LEU A 193 -26.38 -6.90 -3.48
N ARG A 194 -26.32 -5.84 -2.67
CA ARG A 194 -25.90 -4.52 -3.15
C ARG A 194 -24.45 -4.30 -2.75
N ARG A 195 -23.62 -3.89 -3.70
CA ARG A 195 -22.25 -3.46 -3.39
C ARG A 195 -22.31 -2.24 -2.47
N ALA A 196 -21.39 -2.17 -1.53
CA ALA A 196 -21.29 -1.04 -0.61
C ALA A 196 -19.82 -0.62 -0.49
N ARG A 197 -19.58 0.60 -0.01
CA ARG A 197 -18.24 1.01 0.43
C ARG A 197 -17.92 0.36 1.77
N LEU A 198 -16.74 -0.23 1.84
CA LEU A 198 -16.39 -1.22 2.84
C LEU A 198 -14.97 -0.92 3.36
N SER A 199 -14.78 -0.82 4.68
CA SER A 199 -13.46 -0.55 5.28
C SER A 199 -12.52 -1.76 5.34
N THR A 200 -11.23 -1.55 5.10
CA THR A 200 -10.17 -2.53 5.38
C THR A 200 -9.69 -2.39 6.82
N ASP A 201 -9.35 -3.51 7.45
CA ASP A 201 -8.66 -3.53 8.76
C ASP A 201 -7.15 -3.36 8.51
N SER A 202 -6.67 -2.13 8.34
CA SER A 202 -5.26 -1.87 8.03
C SER A 202 -4.32 -2.03 9.24
N VAL A 203 -4.87 -1.96 10.45
CA VAL A 203 -4.14 -2.16 11.71
C VAL A 203 -4.84 -3.22 12.55
N THR A 204 -4.13 -4.30 12.87
CA THR A 204 -4.63 -5.34 13.79
C THR A 204 -3.75 -5.47 15.02
N VAL A 205 -4.35 -5.81 16.15
CA VAL A 205 -3.65 -5.94 17.43
C VAL A 205 -3.89 -7.34 17.98
N HIS A 206 -2.80 -8.04 18.28
CA HIS A 206 -2.83 -9.37 18.88
C HIS A 206 -1.91 -9.40 20.11
N LYS A 207 -2.36 -10.02 21.19
CA LYS A 207 -1.55 -10.23 22.38
C LYS A 207 -0.98 -11.64 22.35
N LEU A 208 0.32 -11.76 22.56
CA LEU A 208 0.99 -13.04 22.66
C LEU A 208 1.02 -13.53 24.11
N PRO A 209 1.14 -14.84 24.33
CA PRO A 209 1.58 -15.38 25.62
C PRO A 209 2.89 -14.69 26.05
N GLY A 210 3.01 -14.28 27.32
CA GLY A 210 4.19 -13.54 27.80
C GLY A 210 4.06 -12.01 27.78
N GLY A 211 2.90 -11.47 27.39
CA GLY A 211 2.59 -10.04 27.57
C GLY A 211 3.01 -9.11 26.43
N VAL A 212 3.65 -9.65 25.39
CA VAL A 212 4.01 -8.90 24.18
C VAL A 212 2.74 -8.53 23.39
N THR A 213 2.67 -7.28 22.93
CA THR A 213 1.61 -6.83 22.03
C THR A 213 2.15 -6.68 20.62
N VAL A 214 1.58 -7.44 19.68
CA VAL A 214 1.86 -7.32 18.25
C VAL A 214 0.86 -6.34 17.64
N ILE A 215 1.37 -5.26 17.07
CA ILE A 215 0.61 -4.29 16.28
C ILE A 215 1.03 -4.50 14.84
N LYS A 216 0.16 -5.12 14.04
CA LYS A 216 0.41 -5.33 12.61
C LYS A 216 -0.18 -4.18 11.82
N VAL A 217 0.63 -3.59 10.94
CA VAL A 217 0.19 -2.57 9.97
C VAL A 217 0.30 -3.18 8.58
N ALA A 218 -0.84 -3.52 7.98
CA ALA A 218 -0.89 -4.14 6.67
C ALA A 218 -0.67 -3.13 5.53
N ALA A 219 -1.13 -1.89 5.71
CA ALA A 219 -0.93 -0.78 4.79
C ALA A 219 -1.11 0.56 5.54
N PHE A 220 -0.51 1.63 5.03
CA PHE A 220 -0.66 2.99 5.54
C PHE A 220 -1.87 3.67 4.89
N THR A 221 -3.06 3.20 5.25
CA THR A 221 -4.33 3.84 4.86
C THR A 221 -4.65 5.00 5.81
N LYS A 222 -5.56 5.88 5.40
CA LYS A 222 -6.06 6.98 6.23
C LYS A 222 -6.50 6.51 7.61
N GLY A 223 -5.98 7.16 8.65
CA GLY A 223 -6.24 6.83 10.06
C GLY A 223 -5.41 5.69 10.63
N ALA A 224 -4.56 5.01 9.84
CA ALA A 224 -3.70 3.94 10.34
C ALA A 224 -2.73 4.42 11.43
N GLY A 225 -2.16 5.63 11.28
CA GLY A 225 -1.28 6.24 12.26
C GLY A 225 -1.94 6.44 13.62
N ASP A 226 -3.17 6.96 13.63
CA ASP A 226 -3.96 7.17 14.85
C ASP A 226 -4.41 5.85 15.49
N ALA A 227 -4.73 4.85 14.66
CA ALA A 227 -5.04 3.50 15.13
C ALA A 227 -3.83 2.87 15.83
N VAL A 228 -2.62 3.02 15.27
CA VAL A 228 -1.38 2.56 15.93
C VAL A 228 -1.14 3.34 17.23
N ARG A 229 -1.24 4.67 17.22
CA ARG A 229 -1.08 5.49 18.46
C ARG A 229 -2.04 5.03 19.56
N THR A 230 -3.30 4.79 19.20
CA THR A 230 -4.32 4.28 20.13
C THR A 230 -3.96 2.90 20.66
N ALA A 231 -3.48 2.00 19.79
CA ALA A 231 -3.04 0.67 20.18
C ALA A 231 -1.86 0.73 21.16
N VAL A 232 -0.83 1.53 20.86
CA VAL A 232 0.35 1.75 21.73
C VAL A 232 -0.08 2.28 23.11
N GLY A 233 -1.01 3.25 23.16
CA GLY A 233 -1.53 3.80 24.40
C GLY A 233 -2.22 2.77 25.31
N ARG A 234 -2.73 1.66 24.75
CA ARG A 234 -3.37 0.56 25.48
C ARG A 234 -2.40 -0.53 25.91
N VAL A 235 -1.14 -0.49 25.47
CA VAL A 235 -0.12 -1.47 25.87
C VAL A 235 0.33 -1.17 27.30
N PRO A 236 0.41 -2.15 28.21
CA PRO A 236 0.98 -1.94 29.55
C PRO A 236 2.41 -1.38 29.49
N ARG A 237 2.84 -0.57 30.47
CA ARG A 237 4.19 0.06 30.44
C ARG A 237 5.36 -0.93 30.45
N HIS A 238 5.16 -2.10 31.04
CA HIS A 238 6.16 -3.18 31.10
C HIS A 238 6.07 -4.15 29.91
N ALA A 239 5.10 -3.99 29.01
CA ALA A 239 4.91 -4.89 27.89
C ALA A 239 5.72 -4.42 26.68
N GLY A 240 6.46 -5.36 26.07
CA GLY A 240 7.13 -5.15 24.80
C GLY A 240 6.14 -5.03 23.63
N ILE A 241 6.53 -4.28 22.62
CA ILE A 241 5.76 -4.08 21.39
C ILE A 241 6.52 -4.71 20.22
N VAL A 242 5.80 -5.49 19.42
CA VAL A 242 6.23 -5.89 18.08
C VAL A 242 5.41 -5.10 17.07
N LEU A 243 6.06 -4.25 16.28
CA LEU A 243 5.46 -3.58 15.13
C LEU A 243 5.68 -4.45 13.89
N ASP A 244 4.64 -5.14 13.42
CA ASP A 244 4.73 -6.04 12.27
C ASP A 244 4.41 -5.31 10.96
N LEU A 245 5.45 -5.08 10.14
CA LEU A 245 5.40 -4.42 8.83
C LEU A 245 5.64 -5.40 7.67
N ARG A 246 5.65 -6.71 7.95
CA ARG A 246 5.84 -7.75 6.92
C ARG A 246 4.70 -7.73 5.91
N GLY A 247 5.06 -7.77 4.63
CA GLY A 247 4.12 -7.67 3.51
C GLY A 247 3.45 -6.31 3.33
N ASN A 248 3.85 -5.28 4.09
CA ASN A 248 3.29 -3.94 3.95
C ASN A 248 3.94 -3.20 2.78
N SER A 249 3.19 -3.02 1.69
CA SER A 249 3.69 -2.38 0.48
C SER A 249 3.76 -0.85 0.54
N GLY A 250 3.38 -0.23 1.66
CA GLY A 250 3.41 1.22 1.87
C GLY A 250 2.02 1.82 1.97
N GLY A 251 1.80 2.94 1.27
CA GLY A 251 0.60 3.77 1.37
C GLY A 251 0.96 5.24 1.62
N LEU A 252 0.10 5.94 2.36
CA LEU A 252 0.24 7.36 2.64
C LEU A 252 1.48 7.63 3.50
N VAL A 253 2.37 8.48 2.99
CA VAL A 253 3.59 8.90 3.72
C VAL A 253 3.23 9.61 5.03
N THR A 254 2.16 10.40 5.03
CA THR A 254 1.66 11.11 6.22
C THR A 254 1.28 10.14 7.33
N GLU A 255 0.63 9.02 7.01
CA GLU A 255 0.25 7.99 7.98
C GLU A 255 1.48 7.28 8.55
N ALA A 256 2.50 7.00 7.74
CA ALA A 256 3.78 6.47 8.24
C ALA A 256 4.50 7.42 9.19
N VAL A 257 4.47 8.74 8.92
CA VAL A 257 5.02 9.77 9.83
C VAL A 257 4.20 9.84 11.12
N THR A 258 2.87 9.77 11.05
CA THR A 258 1.99 9.71 12.22
C THR A 258 2.26 8.45 13.05
N THR A 259 2.46 7.29 12.42
CA THR A 259 2.88 6.05 13.08
C THR A 259 4.24 6.22 13.75
N ALA A 260 5.23 6.83 13.08
CA ALA A 260 6.54 7.11 13.69
C ALA A 260 6.39 7.96 14.96
N SER A 261 5.48 8.93 14.92
CA SER A 261 5.15 9.81 16.06
C SER A 261 4.44 9.09 17.22
N ALA A 262 4.02 7.84 17.07
CA ALA A 262 3.55 7.01 18.18
C ALA A 262 4.72 6.43 19.00
N PHE A 263 5.91 6.34 18.41
CA PHE A 263 7.11 5.72 19.01
C PHE A 263 8.26 6.71 19.23
N LEU A 264 8.16 7.93 18.71
CA LEU A 264 9.17 8.98 18.80
C LEU A 264 8.61 10.21 19.49
N ASP A 265 9.44 10.87 20.29
CA ASP A 265 9.13 12.18 20.89
C ASP A 265 9.69 13.32 20.01
N GLY A 266 9.18 13.40 18.78
CA GLY A 266 9.59 14.40 17.81
C GLY A 266 10.88 14.11 17.03
N GLY A 267 11.31 15.09 16.22
CA GLY A 267 12.53 15.05 15.41
C GLY A 267 12.37 14.40 14.03
N LEU A 268 13.46 14.30 13.28
CA LEU A 268 13.48 13.85 11.88
C LEU A 268 13.00 12.40 11.72
N VAL A 269 12.13 12.17 10.73
CA VAL A 269 11.68 10.84 10.28
C VAL A 269 12.30 10.50 8.94
N ALA A 270 12.27 11.44 7.99
CA ALA A 270 12.91 11.29 6.69
C ALA A 270 13.12 12.66 6.05
N THR A 271 14.05 12.74 5.12
CA THR A 271 14.11 13.84 4.15
C THR A 271 13.67 13.33 2.79
N TYR A 272 13.16 14.22 1.95
CA TYR A 272 12.84 13.90 0.56
C TYR A 272 13.15 15.09 -0.35
N ASP A 273 13.54 14.79 -1.58
CA ASP A 273 13.71 15.78 -2.63
C ASP A 273 12.45 15.89 -3.47
N VAL A 274 12.09 17.11 -3.87
CA VAL A 274 11.19 17.35 -5.00
C VAL A 274 11.86 18.36 -5.92
N ASN A 275 12.32 17.90 -7.09
CA ASN A 275 12.93 18.77 -8.11
C ASN A 275 14.13 19.62 -7.60
N GLY A 276 14.94 19.08 -6.70
CA GLY A 276 16.08 19.76 -6.07
C GLY A 276 15.75 20.48 -4.77
N ASP A 277 14.46 20.63 -4.43
CA ASP A 277 14.03 21.20 -3.15
C ASP A 277 13.96 20.11 -2.08
N GLN A 278 14.95 20.12 -1.18
CA GLN A 278 14.98 19.24 -0.01
C GLN A 278 13.92 19.65 1.00
N ARG A 279 13.15 18.66 1.45
CA ARG A 279 12.12 18.78 2.48
C ARG A 279 12.36 17.74 3.57
N ALA A 280 11.88 18.03 4.77
CA ALA A 280 12.04 17.16 5.93
C ALA A 280 10.69 16.85 6.57
N LEU A 281 10.48 15.58 6.88
CA LEU A 281 9.33 15.06 7.60
C LEU A 281 9.73 14.84 9.06
N HIS A 282 8.94 15.36 9.98
CA HIS A 282 9.21 15.29 11.41
C HIS A 282 8.08 14.56 12.13
N ALA A 283 8.46 13.79 13.15
CA ALA A 283 7.51 13.22 14.07
C ALA A 283 6.90 14.33 14.95
N ALA A 284 5.64 14.18 15.33
CA ALA A 284 5.04 14.96 16.40
C ALA A 284 5.58 14.49 17.78
N PRO A 285 5.69 15.39 18.77
CA PRO A 285 6.07 15.00 20.14
C PRO A 285 4.97 14.18 20.83
N GLY A 286 5.30 13.58 21.97
CA GLY A 286 4.39 12.81 22.82
C GLY A 286 4.26 11.32 22.45
N GLY A 287 5.18 10.79 21.65
CA GLY A 287 5.28 9.35 21.38
C GLY A 287 5.87 8.57 22.55
N ASP A 288 5.65 7.25 22.56
CA ASP A 288 6.23 6.35 23.55
C ASP A 288 7.66 5.96 23.17
N THR A 289 8.61 6.52 23.92
CA THR A 289 10.04 6.26 23.77
C THR A 289 10.58 5.23 24.77
N THR A 290 9.72 4.69 25.65
CA THR A 290 10.15 3.90 26.81
C THR A 290 9.92 2.41 26.66
N ARG A 291 8.78 1.98 26.08
CA ARG A 291 8.50 0.54 25.94
C ARG A 291 9.48 -0.11 24.97
N PRO A 292 9.99 -1.33 25.27
CA PRO A 292 10.79 -2.11 24.33
C PRO A 292 10.05 -2.30 23.01
N LEU A 293 10.73 -2.06 21.89
CA LEU A 293 10.14 -2.10 20.55
C LEU A 293 11.02 -2.88 19.59
N VAL A 294 10.39 -3.82 18.89
CA VAL A 294 10.97 -4.52 17.74
C VAL A 294 10.09 -4.25 16.51
N ALA A 295 10.70 -3.97 15.36
CA ALA A 295 10.02 -3.88 14.08
C ALA A 295 10.29 -5.14 13.25
N LEU A 296 9.23 -5.84 12.82
CA LEU A 296 9.35 -6.97 11.90
C LEU A 296 9.20 -6.51 10.46
N VAL A 297 10.12 -6.95 9.60
CA VAL A 297 10.15 -6.60 8.18
C VAL A 297 10.45 -7.80 7.29
N ASP A 298 10.07 -7.70 6.02
CA ASP A 298 10.44 -8.67 5.00
C ASP A 298 10.61 -8.02 3.62
N GLY A 299 10.90 -8.82 2.60
CA GLY A 299 10.99 -8.35 1.22
C GLY A 299 9.69 -7.77 0.64
N GLY A 300 8.56 -7.90 1.34
CA GLY A 300 7.29 -7.25 1.02
C GLY A 300 7.11 -5.88 1.69
N THR A 301 7.92 -5.57 2.72
CA THR A 301 7.98 -4.23 3.33
C THR A 301 8.55 -3.25 2.30
N MET A 302 7.76 -2.24 1.92
CA MET A 302 8.09 -1.33 0.83
C MET A 302 7.73 0.12 1.16
N SER A 303 8.46 1.07 0.56
CA SER A 303 8.03 2.46 0.41
C SER A 303 7.80 3.17 1.76
N ALA A 304 6.59 3.66 2.08
CA ALA A 304 6.30 4.32 3.35
C ALA A 304 6.62 3.42 4.59
N ALA A 305 6.53 2.09 4.43
CA ALA A 305 6.93 1.15 5.47
C ALA A 305 8.45 1.12 5.69
N GLU A 306 9.22 1.25 4.61
CA GLU A 306 10.69 1.35 4.68
C GLU A 306 11.13 2.69 5.27
N LEU A 307 10.41 3.77 4.97
CA LEU A 307 10.59 5.08 5.57
C LEU A 307 10.42 5.02 7.10
N LEU A 308 9.31 4.43 7.58
CA LEU A 308 9.08 4.23 9.00
C LEU A 308 10.16 3.34 9.63
N THR A 309 10.49 2.22 8.98
CA THR A 309 11.51 1.26 9.45
C THR A 309 12.86 1.96 9.61
N GLY A 310 13.32 2.67 8.57
CA GLY A 310 14.57 3.41 8.60
C GLY A 310 14.59 4.51 9.66
N ALA A 311 13.47 5.20 9.88
CA ALA A 311 13.34 6.21 10.92
C ALA A 311 13.49 5.62 12.33
N LEU A 312 12.85 4.48 12.60
CA LEU A 312 12.94 3.82 13.90
C LEU A 312 14.33 3.21 14.12
N GLN A 313 14.92 2.62 13.09
CA GLN A 313 16.24 1.99 13.13
C GLN A 313 17.35 3.03 13.35
N ASP A 314 17.43 4.06 12.49
CA ASP A 314 18.50 5.06 12.53
C ASP A 314 18.51 5.86 13.83
N ARG A 315 17.36 5.94 14.49
CA ARG A 315 17.19 6.64 15.76
C ARG A 315 17.35 5.72 16.97
N GLY A 316 17.72 4.46 16.75
CA GLY A 316 17.89 3.47 17.81
C GLY A 316 16.60 3.20 18.60
N ARG A 317 15.43 3.50 18.02
CA ARG A 317 14.15 3.35 18.72
C ARG A 317 13.62 1.92 18.68
N ALA A 318 13.88 1.20 17.59
CA ALA A 318 13.49 -0.19 17.43
C ALA A 318 14.68 -1.02 16.95
N VAL A 319 14.75 -2.27 17.41
CA VAL A 319 15.56 -3.29 16.73
C VAL A 319 14.74 -3.82 15.56
N VAL A 320 15.32 -3.81 14.36
CA VAL A 320 14.69 -4.32 13.15
C VAL A 320 15.07 -5.79 12.96
N VAL A 321 14.07 -6.67 12.87
CA VAL A 321 14.25 -8.11 12.73
C VAL A 321 13.52 -8.61 11.49
N GLY A 322 14.15 -9.46 10.69
CA GLY A 322 13.49 -10.05 9.52
C GLY A 322 14.39 -10.23 8.32
N THR A 323 13.89 -9.97 7.12
CA THR A 323 14.71 -9.98 5.89
C THR A 323 14.80 -8.58 5.29
N ARG A 324 15.77 -8.38 4.38
CA ARG A 324 15.95 -7.10 3.68
C ARG A 324 14.64 -6.67 3.00
N THR A 325 14.30 -5.38 3.18
CA THR A 325 13.10 -4.79 2.58
C THR A 325 13.24 -4.53 1.08
N PHE A 326 12.15 -4.17 0.43
CA PHE A 326 12.06 -4.16 -1.02
C PHE A 326 12.99 -3.18 -1.76
N GLY A 327 13.22 -1.99 -1.19
CA GLY A 327 14.09 -0.97 -1.77
C GLY A 327 13.38 0.01 -2.70
N LYS A 328 12.17 0.45 -2.36
CA LYS A 328 11.51 1.57 -3.06
C LYS A 328 11.78 2.86 -2.30
N GLY A 329 12.77 3.61 -2.78
CA GLY A 329 13.21 4.88 -2.19
C GLY A 329 12.67 6.12 -2.91
N SER A 330 11.91 5.93 -3.99
CA SER A 330 11.30 7.01 -4.77
C SER A 330 10.01 7.52 -4.13
N VAL A 331 9.73 8.79 -4.36
CA VAL A 331 8.47 9.41 -3.98
C VAL A 331 7.71 9.80 -5.24
N GLN A 332 6.43 9.50 -5.26
CA GLN A 332 5.57 9.73 -6.42
C GLN A 332 4.54 10.81 -6.14
N MET A 333 4.17 11.54 -7.18
CA MET A 333 3.17 12.58 -7.12
C MET A 333 2.15 12.39 -8.26
N PRO A 334 0.85 12.33 -7.95
CA PRO A 334 -0.19 12.28 -8.96
C PRO A 334 -0.33 13.63 -9.66
N SER A 335 -0.55 13.60 -10.97
CA SER A 335 -0.80 14.76 -11.82
C SER A 335 -1.96 14.47 -12.75
N ALA A 336 -3.01 15.29 -12.68
CA ALA A 336 -4.15 15.18 -13.58
C ALA A 336 -3.73 15.51 -15.02
N LEU A 337 -4.22 14.72 -15.96
CA LEU A 337 -3.98 14.89 -17.40
C LEU A 337 -5.26 15.34 -18.12
N PRO A 338 -5.14 15.96 -19.30
CA PRO A 338 -6.28 16.20 -20.16
C PRO A 338 -7.08 14.91 -20.40
N GLY A 339 -8.39 14.96 -20.17
CA GLY A 339 -9.29 13.82 -20.37
C GLY A 339 -9.55 12.98 -19.12
N GLY A 340 -9.07 13.42 -17.94
CA GLY A 340 -9.45 12.84 -16.64
C GLY A 340 -8.53 11.72 -16.14
N SER A 341 -7.63 11.20 -16.98
CA SER A 341 -6.58 10.26 -16.53
C SER A 341 -5.58 10.93 -15.60
N VAL A 342 -4.88 10.14 -14.79
CA VAL A 342 -3.89 10.63 -13.82
C VAL A 342 -2.54 9.96 -14.07
N ALA A 343 -1.47 10.74 -14.18
CA ALA A 343 -0.11 10.22 -14.18
C ALA A 343 0.48 10.29 -12.77
N GLU A 344 0.93 9.16 -12.24
CA GLU A 344 1.67 9.09 -10.99
C GLU A 344 3.15 8.89 -11.31
N LEU A 345 3.94 9.92 -11.07
CA LEU A 345 5.31 9.99 -11.54
C LEU A 345 6.26 10.26 -10.39
N THR A 346 7.45 9.69 -10.47
CA THR A 346 8.52 9.95 -9.50
C THR A 346 8.87 11.44 -9.54
N VAL A 347 8.95 12.06 -8.36
CA VAL A 347 9.34 13.48 -8.19
C VAL A 347 10.66 13.64 -7.44
N GLY A 348 11.15 12.56 -6.84
CA GLY A 348 12.43 12.52 -6.16
C GLY A 348 12.55 11.28 -5.30
N HIS A 349 13.50 11.33 -4.36
CA HIS A 349 13.83 10.21 -3.49
C HIS A 349 13.87 10.65 -2.04
N TYR A 350 13.47 9.76 -1.14
CA TYR A 350 13.61 9.98 0.30
C TYR A 350 14.91 9.37 0.84
N ARG A 351 15.36 9.91 1.97
CA ARG A 351 16.47 9.41 2.76
C ARG A 351 16.03 9.26 4.20
N THR A 352 16.57 8.25 4.87
CA THR A 352 16.36 8.01 6.29
C THR A 352 17.07 9.09 7.14
N PRO A 353 16.84 9.17 8.46
CA PRO A 353 17.48 10.18 9.31
C PRO A 353 19.01 10.17 9.26
N SER A 354 19.65 9.02 9.05
CA SER A 354 21.11 8.94 8.88
C SER A 354 21.60 9.37 7.48
N GLY A 355 20.70 9.81 6.60
CA GLY A 355 21.00 10.16 5.21
C GLY A 355 21.11 8.95 4.25
N ARG A 356 20.73 7.74 4.69
CA ARG A 356 20.79 6.53 3.84
C ARG A 356 19.71 6.60 2.76
N GLY A 357 20.11 6.36 1.51
CA GLY A 357 19.18 6.14 0.40
C GLY A 357 18.66 4.70 0.41
N VAL A 358 17.35 4.54 0.14
CA VAL A 358 16.67 3.24 0.17
C VAL A 358 16.51 2.63 -1.22
N ASP A 359 16.50 3.45 -2.28
CA ASP A 359 16.17 3.01 -3.64
C ASP A 359 17.15 1.95 -4.17
N GLY A 360 16.61 0.82 -4.61
CA GLY A 360 17.35 -0.35 -5.08
C GLY A 360 18.12 -1.13 -4.02
N ARG A 361 18.13 -0.68 -2.76
CA ARG A 361 18.91 -1.28 -1.67
C ARG A 361 18.05 -1.87 -0.56
N GLY A 362 16.94 -1.21 -0.25
CA GLY A 362 16.13 -1.51 0.93
C GLY A 362 16.81 -1.13 2.24
N ILE A 363 16.13 -1.47 3.33
CA ILE A 363 16.62 -1.45 4.70
C ILE A 363 17.10 -2.86 5.04
N THR A 364 18.33 -2.95 5.53
CA THR A 364 18.87 -4.22 6.06
C THR A 364 18.50 -4.30 7.54
N PRO A 365 17.88 -5.41 7.99
CA PRO A 365 17.51 -5.58 9.40
C PRO A 365 18.76 -5.66 10.29
N ASP A 366 18.61 -5.29 11.56
CA ASP A 366 19.67 -5.44 12.57
C ASP A 366 19.92 -6.92 12.89
N LEU A 367 18.87 -7.75 12.80
CA LEU A 367 18.93 -9.20 12.95
C LEU A 367 18.20 -9.90 11.80
N GLU A 368 18.94 -10.66 11.01
CA GLU A 368 18.37 -11.46 9.93
C GLU A 368 17.56 -12.66 10.47
N ALA A 369 16.34 -12.81 9.96
CA ALA A 369 15.39 -13.84 10.32
C ALA A 369 14.40 -14.09 9.17
N ASP A 370 14.53 -15.22 8.50
CA ASP A 370 13.59 -15.63 7.45
C ASP A 370 12.40 -16.38 8.08
N THR A 371 12.65 -17.59 8.59
CA THR A 371 11.68 -18.33 9.41
C THR A 371 11.79 -17.94 10.89
N GLY A 372 10.64 -17.90 11.57
CA GLY A 372 10.60 -17.67 13.02
C GLY A 372 10.96 -16.24 13.45
N ALA A 373 10.66 -15.24 12.60
CA ALA A 373 10.99 -13.85 12.87
C ALA A 373 10.27 -13.30 14.12
N LEU A 374 9.04 -13.74 14.38
CA LEU A 374 8.27 -13.32 15.54
C LEU A 374 8.87 -13.85 16.85
N GLU A 375 9.25 -15.12 16.86
CA GLU A 375 9.89 -15.79 17.99
C GLU A 375 11.26 -15.15 18.30
N ARG A 376 11.99 -14.74 17.25
CA ARG A 376 13.22 -13.96 17.42
C ARG A 376 12.95 -12.57 17.97
N ALA A 377 11.90 -11.89 17.52
CA ALA A 377 11.50 -10.60 18.08
C ALA A 377 11.14 -10.71 19.56
N GLU A 378 10.42 -11.76 19.98
CA GLU A 378 10.15 -12.03 21.40
C GLU A 378 11.44 -12.23 22.20
N THR A 379 12.40 -12.98 21.63
CA THR A 379 13.71 -13.19 22.25
C THR A 379 14.46 -11.87 22.41
N VAL A 380 14.47 -11.01 21.38
CA VAL A 380 15.08 -9.68 21.44
C VAL A 380 14.41 -8.82 22.52
N LEU A 381 13.07 -8.78 22.54
CA LEU A 381 12.32 -8.03 23.54
C LEU A 381 12.64 -8.47 24.97
N SER A 382 12.83 -9.78 25.20
CA SER A 382 13.23 -10.29 26.53
C SER A 382 14.61 -9.81 26.98
N GLY A 383 15.50 -9.47 26.04
CA GLY A 383 16.84 -8.94 26.31
C GLY A 383 16.92 -7.42 26.38
N LEU A 384 15.92 -6.68 25.88
CA LEU A 384 15.92 -5.21 25.90
C LEU A 384 15.63 -4.61 27.29
N GLY A 385 15.29 -5.44 28.27
CA GLY A 385 15.07 -5.04 29.68
C GLY A 385 13.80 -4.22 29.89
N ASP A 386 13.40 -4.06 31.17
CA ASP A 386 12.35 -3.12 31.54
C ASP A 386 12.84 -1.68 31.33
N PRO A 387 11.95 -0.73 30.97
CA PRO A 387 12.31 0.68 30.93
C PRO A 387 12.88 1.11 32.29
N SER A 388 14.14 1.55 32.29
CA SER A 388 14.87 2.05 33.46
C SER A 388 14.23 3.30 34.07
#